data_AF-A0A8X7PAU3-F1
#
_entry.id   AF-A0A8X7PAU3-F1
#
_cell.length_a   1.000
_cell.length_b   1.000
_cell.length_c   1.000
_cell.angle_alpha   90.00
_cell.angle_beta   90.00
_cell.angle_gamma   90.00
#
_symmetry.space_group_name_H-M   'P 1'
#
loop_
_entity.id
_entity.type
_entity.pdbx_description
1 polymer ?
#
loop_
_entity_poly.entity_id
_entity_poly.type
_entity_poly.pdbx_seq_one_letter_code
_entity_poly.pdbx_strand_id
1 'polypeptide(L)'
;MLAFKQSMPEFVELVTTKWLSVSYLGFHADIPMEDLVPKISKRFSAVPSRLLHILNVISRRVMLSELKTDEINRKLQGQRMNNEEEIDLWLKLLQESERELRERLVGLSFSAYLTAESASSTGNWHPAGLAQMQQWVEINHDIVDSQLQTLSLDVKSSLTRSSSNSTETALEEENCPYCAAPVHFNSPEEAVCQAPHQKKKKERCDQGHKLERCCVSMQVCPPTPLWFCKCCNRLTLELAPEALFALPSFPNDLKSLPEYSFSKVALKPFCLFCGILLQRKQPEFLLSASPV
;
A
#
# COMPACT_ATOMS: atom_id res chain seq x y z
N MET A 1 0.54 -31.03 -19.29
CA MET A 1 0.26 -29.65 -18.82
C MET A 1 -0.54 -29.60 -17.52
N LEU A 2 -1.55 -30.45 -17.30
CA LEU A 2 -2.31 -30.50 -16.03
C LEU A 2 -1.45 -30.93 -14.82
N ALA A 3 -0.64 -31.98 -14.96
CA ALA A 3 0.28 -32.44 -13.91
C ALA A 3 1.29 -31.35 -13.49
N PHE A 4 1.78 -30.54 -14.44
CA PHE A 4 2.67 -29.41 -14.16
C PHE A 4 1.96 -28.28 -13.38
N LYS A 5 0.65 -28.05 -13.64
CA LYS A 5 -0.13 -27.07 -12.85
C LYS A 5 -0.33 -27.53 -11.42
N GLN A 6 -0.43 -28.84 -11.19
CA GLN A 6 -0.59 -29.43 -9.84
C GLN A 6 0.72 -29.41 -9.04
N SER A 7 1.88 -29.65 -9.67
CA SER A 7 3.19 -29.61 -9.00
C SER A 7 3.82 -28.20 -8.96
N MET A 8 3.15 -27.19 -9.50
CA MET A 8 3.68 -25.83 -9.62
C MET A 8 3.93 -25.16 -8.25
N PRO A 9 3.03 -25.24 -7.26
CA PRO A 9 3.25 -24.62 -5.95
C PRO A 9 4.49 -25.16 -5.25
N GLU A 10 4.65 -26.49 -5.16
CA GLU A 10 5.80 -27.14 -4.52
C GLU A 10 7.14 -26.76 -5.17
N PHE A 11 7.19 -26.75 -6.52
CA PHE A 11 8.40 -26.36 -7.24
C PHE A 11 8.70 -24.86 -7.06
N VAL A 12 7.68 -24.01 -7.15
CA VAL A 12 7.85 -22.56 -6.98
C VAL A 12 8.23 -22.22 -5.55
N GLU A 13 7.68 -22.92 -4.56
CA GLU A 13 8.08 -22.80 -3.16
C GLU A 13 9.56 -23.12 -3.00
N LEU A 14 10.03 -24.28 -3.48
CA LEU A 14 11.44 -24.66 -3.39
C LEU A 14 12.35 -23.60 -4.01
N VAL A 15 12.01 -23.12 -5.22
CA VAL A 15 12.78 -22.09 -5.91
C VAL A 15 12.73 -20.75 -5.17
N THR A 16 11.56 -20.37 -4.64
CA THR A 16 11.35 -19.10 -3.94
C THR A 16 12.09 -19.12 -2.61
N THR A 17 11.92 -20.15 -1.78
CA THR A 17 12.63 -20.35 -0.51
C THR A 17 14.14 -20.30 -0.71
N LYS A 18 14.66 -20.95 -1.76
CA LYS A 18 16.09 -20.90 -2.09
C LYS A 18 16.54 -19.51 -2.53
N TRP A 19 15.78 -18.85 -3.41
CA TRP A 19 16.05 -17.48 -3.85
C TRP A 19 16.06 -16.51 -2.67
N LEU A 20 15.06 -16.61 -1.80
CA LEU A 20 14.88 -15.84 -0.58
C LEU A 20 16.06 -16.04 0.40
N SER A 21 16.43 -17.28 0.70
CA SER A 21 17.58 -17.60 1.56
C SER A 21 18.91 -17.06 1.02
N VAL A 22 19.17 -17.24 -0.27
CA VAL A 22 20.41 -16.74 -0.89
C VAL A 22 20.44 -15.21 -0.89
N SER A 23 19.35 -14.58 -1.30
CA SER A 23 19.30 -13.13 -1.49
C SER A 23 19.33 -12.37 -0.17
N TYR A 24 18.76 -12.94 0.90
CA TYR A 24 18.54 -12.19 2.15
C TYR A 24 19.31 -12.73 3.35
N LEU A 25 19.69 -14.01 3.37
CA LEU A 25 20.48 -14.61 4.44
C LEU A 25 21.94 -14.83 4.04
N GLY A 26 22.25 -14.87 2.74
CA GLY A 26 23.62 -14.98 2.23
C GLY A 26 24.19 -16.39 2.26
N PHE A 27 23.36 -17.42 2.47
CA PHE A 27 23.77 -18.81 2.41
C PHE A 27 22.67 -19.71 1.85
N HIS A 28 23.10 -20.83 1.24
CA HIS A 28 22.21 -21.91 0.88
C HIS A 28 21.94 -22.75 2.13
N ALA A 29 20.71 -22.74 2.62
CA ALA A 29 20.23 -23.71 3.57
C ALA A 29 18.80 -24.07 3.22
N ASP A 30 18.49 -25.36 3.36
CA ASP A 30 17.13 -25.90 3.27
C ASP A 30 16.40 -25.56 4.57
N ILE A 31 16.12 -24.27 4.76
CA ILE A 31 15.42 -23.74 5.93
C ILE A 31 13.91 -23.87 5.67
N PRO A 32 13.15 -24.52 6.57
CA PRO A 32 11.69 -24.54 6.48
C PRO A 32 11.10 -23.12 6.46
N MET A 33 9.99 -22.92 5.76
CA MET A 33 9.33 -21.61 5.65
C MET A 33 9.00 -20.99 7.02
N GLU A 34 8.62 -21.82 8.00
CA GLU A 34 8.33 -21.43 9.39
C GLU A 34 9.48 -20.67 10.05
N ASP A 35 10.71 -21.13 9.82
CA ASP A 35 11.94 -20.52 10.33
C ASP A 35 12.46 -19.39 9.44
N LEU A 36 12.13 -19.45 8.14
CA LEU A 36 12.63 -18.52 7.14
C LEU A 36 11.87 -17.19 7.18
N VAL A 37 10.54 -17.23 7.23
CA VAL A 37 9.68 -16.03 7.18
C VAL A 37 10.07 -15.00 8.26
N PRO A 38 10.21 -15.35 9.55
CA PRO A 38 10.58 -14.38 10.58
C PRO A 38 11.96 -13.76 10.38
N LYS A 39 12.92 -14.50 9.79
CA LYS A 39 14.29 -14.03 9.54
C LYS A 39 14.33 -13.05 8.37
N ILE A 40 13.59 -13.34 7.31
CA ILE A 40 13.54 -12.51 6.11
C ILE A 40 12.74 -11.23 6.35
N SER A 41 11.58 -11.32 7.02
CA SER A 41 10.74 -10.15 7.24
C SER A 41 11.47 -9.03 7.99
N LYS A 42 12.35 -9.39 8.93
CA LYS A 42 13.24 -8.44 9.65
C LYS A 42 14.27 -7.73 8.77
N ARG A 43 14.50 -8.24 7.55
CA ARG A 43 15.49 -7.71 6.60
C ARG A 43 14.86 -7.01 5.41
N PHE A 44 13.53 -6.92 5.33
CA PHE A 44 12.83 -6.31 4.19
C PHE A 44 13.23 -4.86 3.92
N SER A 45 13.61 -4.10 4.94
CA SER A 45 14.19 -2.76 4.78
C SER A 45 15.46 -2.75 3.92
N ALA A 46 16.28 -3.80 3.96
CA ALA A 46 17.48 -3.92 3.12
C ALA A 46 17.20 -4.45 1.70
N VAL A 47 15.96 -4.82 1.39
CA VAL A 47 15.60 -5.46 0.12
C VAL A 47 15.20 -4.41 -0.92
N PRO A 48 15.63 -4.53 -2.19
CA PRO A 48 15.14 -3.65 -3.25
C PRO A 48 13.63 -3.73 -3.43
N SER A 49 12.95 -2.59 -3.60
CA SER A 49 11.49 -2.55 -3.73
C SER A 49 11.00 -3.44 -4.87
N ARG A 50 11.76 -3.50 -5.98
CA ARG A 50 11.42 -4.35 -7.11
C ARG A 50 11.36 -5.84 -6.75
N LEU A 51 12.21 -6.32 -5.85
CA LEU A 51 12.18 -7.71 -5.40
C LEU A 51 10.98 -7.99 -4.49
N LEU A 52 10.62 -7.04 -3.60
CA LEU A 52 9.39 -7.13 -2.80
C LEU A 52 8.14 -7.19 -3.68
N HIS A 53 8.07 -6.38 -4.74
CA HIS A 53 6.98 -6.43 -5.72
C HIS A 53 6.87 -7.79 -6.40
N ILE A 54 8.00 -8.39 -6.81
CA ILE A 54 8.05 -9.71 -7.44
C ILE A 54 7.58 -10.78 -6.44
N LEU A 55 8.09 -10.72 -5.20
CA LEU A 55 7.66 -11.61 -4.12
C LEU A 55 6.14 -11.53 -3.93
N ASN A 56 5.57 -10.34 -3.86
CA ASN A 56 4.12 -10.15 -3.69
C ASN A 56 3.31 -10.73 -4.85
N VAL A 57 3.81 -10.64 -6.08
CA VAL A 57 3.17 -11.27 -7.25
C VAL A 57 3.23 -12.79 -7.15
N ILE A 58 4.38 -13.37 -6.79
CA ILE A 58 4.54 -14.81 -6.59
C ILE A 58 3.60 -15.30 -5.48
N SER A 59 3.61 -14.65 -4.32
CA SER A 59 2.74 -14.98 -3.19
C SER A 59 1.27 -14.96 -3.60
N ARG A 60 0.80 -13.92 -4.29
CA ARG A 60 -0.62 -13.78 -4.66
C ARG A 60 -1.06 -14.68 -5.82
N ARG A 61 -0.19 -14.92 -6.81
CA ARG A 61 -0.57 -15.58 -8.07
C ARG A 61 -0.22 -17.05 -8.13
N VAL A 62 0.71 -17.48 -7.31
CA VAL A 62 1.14 -18.88 -7.26
C VAL A 62 0.76 -19.48 -5.92
N MET A 63 1.34 -18.98 -4.83
CA MET A 63 1.22 -19.62 -3.52
C MET A 63 -0.19 -19.50 -2.92
N LEU A 64 -0.84 -18.34 -3.10
CA LEU A 64 -2.19 -18.07 -2.60
C LEU A 64 -3.24 -18.13 -3.72
N SER A 65 -2.96 -18.86 -4.81
CA SER A 65 -3.80 -18.86 -6.01
C SER A 65 -5.20 -19.45 -5.81
N GLU A 66 -5.37 -20.29 -4.78
CA GLU A 66 -6.66 -20.87 -4.40
C GLU A 66 -7.58 -19.86 -3.68
N LEU A 67 -7.00 -18.82 -3.07
CA LEU A 67 -7.75 -17.76 -2.40
C LEU A 67 -8.19 -16.69 -3.41
N LYS A 68 -9.40 -16.18 -3.23
CA LYS A 68 -9.84 -14.99 -3.98
C LYS A 68 -9.03 -13.78 -3.53
N THR A 69 -8.72 -12.87 -4.47
CA THR A 69 -7.95 -11.66 -4.17
C THR A 69 -8.54 -10.83 -3.02
N ASP A 70 -9.86 -10.69 -2.97
CA ASP A 70 -10.55 -9.95 -1.90
C ASP A 70 -10.47 -10.69 -0.56
N GLU A 71 -10.41 -12.02 -0.58
CA GLU A 71 -10.17 -12.81 0.62
C GLU A 71 -8.76 -12.61 1.16
N ILE A 72 -7.74 -12.63 0.28
CA ILE A 72 -6.36 -12.33 0.65
C ILE A 72 -6.29 -10.94 1.31
N ASN A 73 -6.87 -9.93 0.68
CA ASN A 73 -6.82 -8.55 1.21
C ASN A 73 -7.47 -8.44 2.60
N ARG A 74 -8.62 -9.10 2.83
CA ARG A 74 -9.25 -9.15 4.16
C ARG A 74 -8.37 -9.84 5.21
N LYS A 75 -7.76 -10.98 4.86
CA LYS A 75 -6.85 -11.70 5.75
C LYS A 75 -5.63 -10.85 6.12
N LEU A 76 -5.06 -10.09 5.17
CA LEU A 76 -3.95 -9.16 5.41
C LEU A 76 -4.33 -7.99 6.34
N GLN A 77 -5.61 -7.62 6.39
CA GLN A 77 -6.14 -6.59 7.29
C GLN A 77 -6.53 -7.15 8.68
N GLY A 78 -6.18 -8.40 9.00
CA GLY A 78 -6.43 -9.00 10.31
C GLY A 78 -7.82 -9.64 10.47
N GLN A 79 -8.62 -9.74 9.41
CA GLN A 79 -9.88 -10.49 9.42
C GLN A 79 -9.58 -11.99 9.21
N ARG A 80 -9.26 -12.71 10.29
CA ARG A 80 -8.98 -14.16 10.23
C ARG A 80 -10.24 -14.94 9.89
N MET A 81 -10.16 -15.80 8.86
CA MET A 81 -11.08 -16.91 8.63
C MET A 81 -10.28 -18.22 8.71
N ASN A 82 -10.88 -19.28 9.26
CA ASN A 82 -10.28 -20.53 9.74
C ASN A 82 -9.04 -21.09 9.00
N ASN A 83 -8.20 -21.76 9.82
CA ASN A 83 -6.79 -22.11 9.65
C ASN A 83 -6.45 -23.11 8.53
N GLU A 84 -5.42 -22.76 7.75
CA GLU A 84 -4.46 -23.67 7.12
C GLU A 84 -3.05 -23.09 7.39
N GLU A 85 -2.17 -23.85 8.05
CA GLU A 85 -0.91 -23.36 8.65
C GLU A 85 0.10 -22.87 7.61
N GLU A 86 0.17 -23.49 6.42
CA GLU A 86 1.09 -23.10 5.35
C GLU A 86 0.63 -21.83 4.62
N ILE A 87 -0.69 -21.72 4.36
CA ILE A 87 -1.31 -20.50 3.83
C ILE A 87 -1.03 -19.31 4.75
N ASP A 88 -1.00 -19.54 6.07
CA ASP A 88 -0.71 -18.50 7.05
C ASP A 88 0.72 -17.95 6.91
N LEU A 89 1.72 -18.77 6.58
CA LEU A 89 3.10 -18.33 6.39
C LEU A 89 3.26 -17.43 5.16
N TRP A 90 2.64 -17.80 4.04
CA TRP A 90 2.67 -16.98 2.82
C TRP A 90 1.87 -15.68 2.97
N LEU A 91 0.74 -15.72 3.68
CA LEU A 91 -0.01 -14.52 4.05
C LEU A 91 0.84 -13.60 4.93
N LYS A 92 1.54 -14.14 5.93
CA LYS A 92 2.43 -13.37 6.80
C LYS A 92 3.56 -12.74 6.00
N LEU A 93 4.25 -13.50 5.16
CA LEU A 93 5.33 -12.96 4.32
C LEU A 93 4.83 -11.83 3.41
N LEU A 94 3.65 -12.00 2.80
CA LEU A 94 2.99 -10.98 1.99
C LEU A 94 2.62 -9.74 2.82
N GLN A 95 2.08 -9.92 4.02
CA GLN A 95 1.71 -8.83 4.94
C GLN A 95 2.93 -7.98 5.30
N GLU A 96 4.04 -8.63 5.68
CA GLU A 96 5.29 -7.99 6.05
C GLU A 96 5.89 -7.20 4.87
N SER A 97 5.87 -7.79 3.67
CA SER A 97 6.37 -7.16 2.43
C SER A 97 5.51 -5.96 2.00
N GLU A 98 4.18 -6.07 2.10
CA GLU A 98 3.28 -4.96 1.79
C GLU A 98 3.34 -3.83 2.82
N ARG A 99 3.59 -4.16 4.10
CA ARG A 99 3.86 -3.15 5.13
C ARG A 99 5.15 -2.39 4.81
N GLU A 100 6.25 -3.07 4.52
CA GLU A 100 7.52 -2.45 4.13
C GLU A 100 7.33 -1.49 2.93
N LEU A 101 6.64 -1.92 1.86
CA LEU A 101 6.38 -1.06 0.71
C LEU A 101 5.54 0.18 1.06
N ARG A 102 4.63 0.06 2.03
CA ARG A 102 3.84 1.17 2.54
C ARG A 102 4.69 2.13 3.38
N GLU A 103 5.55 1.62 4.26
CA GLU A 103 6.52 2.43 5.01
C GLU A 103 7.43 3.22 4.06
N ARG A 104 7.90 2.59 2.98
CA ARG A 104 8.66 3.27 1.92
C ARG A 104 7.91 4.43 1.29
N LEU A 105 6.65 4.20 0.92
CA LEU A 105 5.81 5.24 0.34
C LEU A 105 5.59 6.41 1.31
N VAL A 106 5.26 6.11 2.57
CA VAL A 106 5.03 7.15 3.59
C VAL A 106 6.31 7.94 3.85
N GLY A 107 7.44 7.26 3.97
CA GLY A 107 8.75 7.90 4.17
C GLY A 107 9.10 8.83 3.00
N LEU A 108 8.96 8.35 1.76
CA LEU A 108 9.16 9.18 0.56
C LEU A 108 8.20 10.38 0.52
N SER A 109 6.95 10.19 0.94
CA SER A 109 5.94 11.26 0.96
C SER A 109 6.30 12.36 1.97
N PHE A 110 6.62 11.97 3.22
CA PHE A 110 7.02 12.93 4.24
C PHE A 110 8.31 13.66 3.88
N SER A 111 9.31 12.94 3.37
CA SER A 111 10.55 13.57 2.89
C SER A 111 10.28 14.55 1.75
N ALA A 112 9.50 14.15 0.74
CA ALA A 112 9.18 15.01 -0.39
C ALA A 112 8.50 16.31 0.06
N TYR A 113 7.56 16.22 1.00
CA TYR A 113 6.87 17.38 1.56
C TYR A 113 7.83 18.32 2.30
N LEU A 114 8.66 17.79 3.21
CA LEU A 114 9.61 18.60 3.98
C LEU A 114 10.67 19.26 3.08
N THR A 115 11.12 18.58 2.03
CA THR A 115 12.05 19.14 1.04
C THR A 115 11.39 20.23 0.19
N ALA A 116 10.15 20.03 -0.25
CA ALA A 116 9.41 21.01 -1.04
C ALA A 116 9.15 22.32 -0.27
N GLU A 117 8.91 22.27 1.05
CA GLU A 117 8.82 23.49 1.86
C GLU A 117 10.13 24.28 1.90
N SER A 118 11.27 23.57 1.85
CA SER A 118 12.60 24.20 1.90
C SER A 118 13.08 24.77 0.57
N ALA A 119 12.51 24.32 -0.56
CA ALA A 119 12.98 24.62 -1.91
C ALA A 119 11.91 25.35 -2.74
N SER A 120 12.29 26.43 -3.42
CA SER A 120 11.40 27.22 -4.30
C SER A 120 11.14 26.57 -5.68
N SER A 121 11.10 25.24 -5.75
CA SER A 121 11.05 24.51 -7.02
C SER A 121 9.63 24.10 -7.42
N THR A 122 9.14 24.69 -8.51
CA THR A 122 7.91 24.27 -9.20
C THR A 122 8.21 23.10 -10.12
N GLY A 123 7.58 21.94 -9.92
CA GLY A 123 7.63 20.81 -10.88
C GLY A 123 7.86 19.41 -10.27
N ASN A 124 8.11 19.30 -8.97
CA ASN A 124 8.34 18.00 -8.32
C ASN A 124 7.04 17.23 -8.06
N TRP A 125 7.15 15.92 -7.81
CA TRP A 125 6.04 15.12 -7.32
C TRP A 125 5.58 15.62 -5.94
N HIS A 126 4.28 15.84 -5.76
CA HIS A 126 3.69 16.28 -4.50
C HIS A 126 2.84 15.16 -3.91
N PRO A 127 3.12 14.73 -2.66
CA PRO A 127 2.33 13.70 -2.02
C PRO A 127 0.95 14.22 -1.64
N ALA A 128 -0.09 13.46 -1.96
CA ALA A 128 -1.45 13.68 -1.45
C ALA A 128 -1.71 12.79 -0.22
N GLY A 129 -2.64 13.21 0.64
CA GLY A 129 -3.10 12.41 1.78
C GLY A 129 -2.13 12.34 2.96
N LEU A 130 -1.33 13.39 3.19
CA LEU A 130 -0.39 13.46 4.31
C LEU A 130 -1.07 13.26 5.66
N ALA A 131 -2.28 13.81 5.85
CA ALA A 131 -3.05 13.62 7.08
C ALA A 131 -3.41 12.14 7.32
N GLN A 132 -3.84 11.42 6.28
CA GLN A 132 -4.16 9.99 6.36
C GLN A 132 -2.90 9.15 6.60
N MET A 133 -1.77 9.51 5.99
CA MET A 133 -0.48 8.86 6.26
C MET A 133 -0.02 9.07 7.71
N GLN A 134 -0.22 10.27 8.28
CA GLN A 134 0.08 10.55 9.69
C GLN A 134 -0.78 9.70 10.63
N GLN A 135 -2.09 9.61 10.34
CA GLN A 135 -3.00 8.72 11.08
C GLN A 135 -2.58 7.25 10.97
N TRP A 136 -2.11 6.82 9.79
CA TRP A 136 -1.59 5.47 9.61
C TRP A 136 -0.36 5.21 10.48
N VAL A 137 0.59 6.16 10.55
CA VAL A 137 1.77 6.05 11.44
C VAL A 137 1.35 5.99 12.91
N GLU A 138 0.37 6.79 13.33
CA GLU A 138 -0.14 6.83 14.70
C GLU A 138 -0.81 5.50 15.11
N ILE A 139 -1.67 4.95 14.25
CA ILE A 139 -2.32 3.66 14.49
C ILE A 139 -1.29 2.51 14.58
N ASN A 140 -0.21 2.60 13.81
CA ASN A 140 0.82 1.56 13.72
C ASN A 140 2.09 1.89 14.52
N HIS A 141 2.01 2.78 15.52
CA HIS A 141 3.17 3.32 16.25
C HIS A 141 4.10 2.24 16.85
N ASP A 142 3.55 1.10 17.28
CA ASP A 142 4.33 0.00 17.87
C ASP A 142 5.18 -0.78 16.86
N ILE A 143 4.85 -0.69 15.57
CA ILE A 143 5.46 -1.53 14.52
C ILE A 143 6.21 -0.73 13.46
N VAL A 144 5.89 0.55 13.27
CA VAL A 144 6.55 1.42 12.28
C VAL A 144 7.90 1.89 12.77
N ASP A 145 8.85 2.01 11.84
CA ASP A 145 10.20 2.50 12.12
C ASP A 145 10.22 3.89 12.80
N SER A 146 11.12 4.08 13.76
CA SER A 146 11.21 5.31 14.56
C SER A 146 11.58 6.54 13.74
N GLN A 147 12.27 6.38 12.61
CA GLN A 147 12.53 7.47 11.67
C GLN A 147 11.24 7.96 11.02
N LEU A 148 10.32 7.04 10.70
CA LEU A 148 9.03 7.39 10.12
C LEU A 148 8.17 8.15 11.12
N GLN A 149 8.23 7.77 12.40
CA GLN A 149 7.57 8.50 13.49
C GLN A 149 8.13 9.91 13.63
N THR A 150 9.46 10.06 13.57
CA THR A 150 10.14 11.37 13.61
C THR A 150 9.71 12.25 12.44
N LEU A 151 9.70 11.72 11.21
CA LEU A 151 9.24 12.43 10.03
C LEU A 151 7.77 12.86 10.14
N SER A 152 6.90 11.99 10.67
CA SER A 152 5.49 12.31 10.87
C SER A 152 5.30 13.53 11.78
N LEU A 153 6.08 13.61 12.87
CA LEU A 153 6.10 14.76 13.79
C LEU A 153 6.65 16.02 13.12
N ASP A 154 7.72 15.89 12.34
CA ASP A 154 8.29 17.02 11.60
C ASP A 154 7.28 17.61 10.61
N VAL A 155 6.61 16.75 9.81
CA VAL A 155 5.53 17.15 8.90
C VAL A 155 4.39 17.84 9.66
N LYS A 156 3.98 17.29 10.82
CA LYS A 156 2.94 17.90 11.67
C LYS A 156 3.35 19.29 12.13
N SER A 157 4.59 19.45 12.59
CA SER A 157 5.12 20.74 13.06
C SER A 157 5.18 21.77 11.93
N SER A 158 5.60 21.33 10.74
CA SER A 158 5.71 22.14 9.53
C SER A 158 4.32 22.61 9.06
N LEU A 159 3.34 21.70 8.97
CA LEU A 159 1.95 22.04 8.67
C LEU A 159 1.39 23.08 9.65
N THR A 160 1.59 22.91 10.97
CA THR A 160 1.11 23.89 11.96
C THR A 160 1.74 25.28 11.81
N ARG A 161 3.01 25.34 11.41
CA ARG A 161 3.72 26.61 11.16
C ARG A 161 3.22 27.28 9.88
N SER A 162 3.00 26.50 8.82
CA SER A 162 2.47 26.99 7.55
C SER A 162 1.02 27.47 7.66
N SER A 163 0.19 26.80 8.48
CA SER A 163 -1.18 27.20 8.81
C SER A 163 -1.29 28.36 9.80
N SER A 164 -0.18 28.94 10.27
CA SER A 164 -0.26 30.18 11.06
C SER A 164 -0.78 31.38 10.23
N ASN A 165 -0.91 31.22 8.90
CA ASN A 165 -1.52 32.17 7.97
C ASN A 165 -2.83 31.65 7.30
N SER A 166 -3.32 30.45 7.62
CA SER A 166 -4.55 29.88 7.07
C SER A 166 -5.30 29.06 8.12
N THR A 167 -6.62 29.17 8.17
CA THR A 167 -7.52 28.45 9.11
C THR A 167 -7.54 26.91 8.93
N GLU A 168 -6.57 26.34 8.23
CA GLU A 168 -6.43 24.90 7.98
C GLU A 168 -5.47 24.29 9.02
N THR A 169 -5.85 24.36 10.29
CA THR A 169 -5.31 23.49 11.35
C THR A 169 -6.43 22.63 11.90
N ALA A 170 -6.76 21.56 11.19
CA ALA A 170 -7.43 20.39 11.76
C ALA A 170 -7.33 19.29 10.73
N LEU A 171 -6.97 18.08 11.17
CA LEU A 171 -7.17 16.82 10.46
C LEU A 171 -8.32 16.95 9.46
N GLU A 172 -8.05 16.91 8.15
CA GLU A 172 -9.13 16.92 7.16
C GLU A 172 -10.05 15.73 7.48
N GLU A 173 -11.21 16.03 8.08
CA GLU A 173 -12.25 15.04 8.28
C GLU A 173 -12.73 14.65 6.88
N GLU A 174 -12.32 13.46 6.45
CA GLU A 174 -12.76 12.94 5.17
C GLU A 174 -14.27 12.70 5.19
N ASN A 175 -14.94 13.06 4.10
CA ASN A 175 -16.37 12.90 3.98
C ASN A 175 -16.71 11.84 2.94
N CYS A 176 -17.82 11.15 3.18
CA CYS A 176 -18.34 10.14 2.27
C CYS A 176 -18.82 10.80 0.97
N PRO A 177 -18.37 10.36 -0.21
CA PRO A 177 -18.77 10.97 -1.47
C PRO A 177 -20.25 10.75 -1.82
N TYR A 178 -20.93 9.82 -1.14
CA TYR A 178 -22.33 9.48 -1.40
C TYR A 178 -23.31 10.21 -0.49
N CYS A 179 -22.94 10.49 0.77
CA CYS A 179 -23.85 11.10 1.75
C CYS A 179 -23.25 12.24 2.57
N ALA A 180 -22.02 12.65 2.28
CA ALA A 180 -21.26 13.68 3.01
C ALA A 180 -21.07 13.42 4.52
N ALA A 181 -21.39 12.23 5.00
CA ALA A 181 -21.14 11.85 6.40
C ALA A 181 -19.63 11.70 6.66
N PRO A 182 -19.16 11.99 7.87
CA PRO A 182 -17.74 11.86 8.22
C PRO A 182 -17.26 10.41 8.10
N VAL A 183 -16.00 10.26 7.75
CA VAL A 183 -15.29 8.99 7.56
C VAL A 183 -14.01 9.04 8.40
N HIS A 184 -13.96 8.22 9.45
CA HIS A 184 -12.73 8.09 10.23
C HIS A 184 -11.72 7.17 9.54
N PHE A 185 -10.46 7.44 9.79
CA PHE A 185 -9.37 6.61 9.33
C PHE A 185 -9.15 5.44 10.29
N ASN A 186 -9.64 4.27 9.90
CA ASN A 186 -9.45 3.02 10.64
C ASN A 186 -8.57 2.01 9.89
N SER A 187 -8.46 2.14 8.57
CA SER A 187 -7.71 1.26 7.69
C SER A 187 -7.19 2.07 6.51
N PRO A 188 -5.99 1.76 5.98
CA PRO A 188 -5.43 2.42 4.79
C PRO A 188 -6.08 1.98 3.47
N GLU A 189 -6.94 0.95 3.49
CA GLU A 189 -7.51 0.33 2.28
C GLU A 189 -9.03 0.47 2.20
N GLU A 190 -9.73 0.33 3.33
CA GLU A 190 -11.19 0.39 3.38
C GLU A 190 -11.65 1.43 4.40
N ALA A 191 -12.84 1.97 4.20
CA ALA A 191 -13.50 2.82 5.17
C ALA A 191 -15.01 2.58 5.18
N VAL A 192 -15.66 3.03 6.26
CA VAL A 192 -17.13 3.03 6.37
C VAL A 192 -17.54 4.40 6.89
N CYS A 193 -18.49 5.04 6.23
CA CYS A 193 -18.97 6.34 6.70
C CYS A 193 -19.89 6.22 7.93
N GLN A 194 -19.86 7.19 8.82
CA GLN A 194 -20.79 7.27 9.94
C GLN A 194 -22.11 7.90 9.50
N ALA A 195 -22.96 7.12 8.80
CA ALA A 195 -24.27 7.61 8.41
C ALA A 195 -25.05 8.07 9.66
N PRO A 196 -25.57 9.32 9.70
CA PRO A 196 -26.35 9.75 10.83
C PRO A 196 -27.56 8.82 10.96
N HIS A 197 -27.77 8.26 12.16
CA HIS A 197 -28.95 7.45 12.48
C HIS A 197 -30.20 8.23 12.10
N GLN A 198 -30.75 7.97 10.91
CA GLN A 198 -32.02 8.58 10.53
C GLN A 198 -33.09 7.91 11.39
N LYS A 199 -33.46 8.60 12.48
CA LYS A 199 -34.67 8.30 13.25
C LYS A 199 -35.88 8.54 12.34
N LYS A 200 -36.22 7.60 11.45
CA LYS A 200 -37.59 7.38 10.96
C LYS A 200 -37.67 6.23 9.95
N LYS A 201 -38.64 5.36 10.26
CA LYS A 201 -39.29 4.32 9.46
C LYS A 201 -38.58 2.97 9.36
N LYS A 202 -39.33 1.98 9.84
CA LYS A 202 -39.14 0.53 9.69
C LYS A 202 -38.79 0.18 8.25
N GLU A 203 -37.51 0.01 7.97
CA GLU A 203 -36.91 -1.07 7.19
C GLU A 203 -35.39 -0.85 7.19
N ARG A 204 -34.65 -1.89 7.59
CA ARG A 204 -33.23 -1.85 7.94
C ARG A 204 -32.35 -1.28 6.84
N CYS A 205 -31.61 -0.21 7.15
CA CYS A 205 -30.29 0.01 6.56
C CYS A 205 -29.39 0.80 7.55
N ASP A 206 -29.05 0.17 8.68
CA ASP A 206 -28.13 0.69 9.70
C ASP A 206 -26.64 0.60 9.30
N GLN A 207 -26.33 0.45 8.01
CA GLN A 207 -24.97 0.20 7.56
C GLN A 207 -24.46 1.40 6.76
N GLY A 208 -23.43 2.05 7.27
CA GLY A 208 -22.71 3.09 6.53
C GLY A 208 -22.21 2.57 5.18
N HIS A 209 -22.04 3.48 4.21
CA HIS A 209 -21.46 3.14 2.91
C HIS A 209 -20.05 2.58 3.12
N LYS A 210 -19.77 1.40 2.54
CA LYS A 210 -18.41 0.87 2.41
C LYS A 210 -17.68 1.62 1.30
N LEU A 211 -16.50 2.10 1.61
CA LEU A 211 -15.67 2.95 0.76
C LEU A 211 -14.29 2.32 0.60
N GLU A 212 -13.68 2.57 -0.55
CA GLU A 212 -12.32 2.14 -0.86
C GLU A 212 -11.37 3.34 -0.77
N ARG A 213 -10.14 3.10 -0.31
CA ARG A 213 -9.09 4.12 -0.23
C ARG A 213 -8.06 3.96 -1.33
N CYS A 214 -7.50 5.08 -1.75
CA CYS A 214 -6.40 5.12 -2.70
C CYS A 214 -5.17 4.50 -2.03
N CYS A 215 -4.56 3.48 -2.64
CA CYS A 215 -3.38 2.84 -2.05
C CYS A 215 -2.19 3.78 -1.85
N VAL A 216 -2.13 4.87 -2.61
CA VAL A 216 -1.02 5.82 -2.61
C VAL A 216 -1.27 6.94 -1.59
N SER A 217 -2.39 7.66 -1.69
CA SER A 217 -2.69 8.76 -0.76
C SER A 217 -3.37 8.31 0.54
N MET A 218 -3.84 7.06 0.60
CA MET A 218 -4.70 6.53 1.67
C MET A 218 -6.02 7.29 1.83
N GLN A 219 -6.37 8.20 0.92
CA GLN A 219 -7.63 8.95 0.97
C GLN A 219 -8.80 8.15 0.42
N VAL A 220 -10.02 8.46 0.86
CA VAL A 220 -11.27 7.91 0.30
C VAL A 220 -11.34 8.21 -1.20
N CYS A 221 -11.54 7.17 -2.01
CA CYS A 221 -11.65 7.35 -3.44
C CYS A 221 -12.99 8.01 -3.83
N PRO A 222 -12.99 8.99 -4.76
CA PRO A 222 -14.21 9.52 -5.33
C PRO A 222 -14.86 8.51 -6.29
N PRO A 223 -16.16 8.67 -6.63
CA PRO A 223 -16.89 7.81 -7.57
C PRO A 223 -16.52 8.16 -9.02
N THR A 224 -15.22 8.13 -9.33
CA THR A 224 -14.65 8.43 -10.66
C THR A 224 -13.86 7.23 -11.18
N PRO A 225 -13.49 7.18 -12.47
CA PRO A 225 -12.65 6.11 -12.98
C PRO A 225 -11.28 6.07 -12.32
N LEU A 226 -11.01 5.00 -11.55
CA LEU A 226 -9.76 4.79 -10.85
C LEU A 226 -8.83 3.86 -11.62
N TRP A 227 -7.54 3.93 -11.31
CA TRP A 227 -6.60 2.89 -11.64
C TRP A 227 -6.79 1.71 -10.68
N PHE A 228 -6.67 0.48 -11.18
CA PHE A 228 -6.72 -0.71 -10.36
C PHE A 228 -5.63 -1.71 -10.76
N CYS A 229 -5.16 -2.46 -9.78
CA CYS A 229 -4.19 -3.54 -10.02
C CYS A 229 -4.92 -4.82 -10.38
N LYS A 230 -4.61 -5.43 -11.53
CA LYS A 230 -5.16 -6.76 -11.86
C LYS A 230 -4.72 -7.86 -10.90
N CYS A 231 -3.63 -7.67 -10.15
CA CYS A 231 -3.08 -8.65 -9.21
C CYS A 231 -3.73 -8.61 -7.82
N CYS A 232 -3.76 -7.44 -7.19
CA CYS A 232 -4.30 -7.28 -5.83
C CYS A 232 -5.68 -6.60 -5.77
N ASN A 233 -6.28 -6.26 -6.93
CA ASN A 233 -7.56 -5.54 -7.07
C ASN A 233 -7.61 -4.14 -6.44
N ARG A 234 -6.57 -3.71 -5.72
CA ARG A 234 -6.60 -2.42 -5.04
C ARG A 234 -6.58 -1.24 -6.00
N LEU A 235 -7.20 -0.16 -5.54
CA LEU A 235 -7.47 1.05 -6.31
C LEU A 235 -6.47 2.15 -5.99
N THR A 236 -6.26 3.03 -6.97
CA THR A 236 -5.47 4.23 -6.78
C THR A 236 -5.94 5.37 -7.66
N LEU A 237 -6.02 6.55 -7.07
CA LEU A 237 -6.30 7.81 -7.73
C LEU A 237 -4.98 8.47 -8.18
N GLU A 238 -4.00 8.49 -7.27
CA GLU A 238 -2.69 9.11 -7.44
C GLU A 238 -1.60 8.10 -7.84
N LEU A 239 -0.55 8.56 -8.51
CA LEU A 239 0.60 7.70 -8.84
C LEU A 239 1.70 7.84 -7.80
N ALA A 240 2.27 6.71 -7.39
CA ALA A 240 3.46 6.67 -6.54
C ALA A 240 4.70 7.23 -7.27
N PRO A 241 5.69 7.78 -6.54
CA PRO A 241 6.88 8.34 -7.15
C PRO A 241 7.74 7.23 -7.79
N GLU A 242 8.44 7.54 -8.87
CA GLU A 242 9.27 6.55 -9.58
C GLU A 242 10.35 5.94 -8.66
N ALA A 243 10.91 6.77 -7.76
CA ALA A 243 11.91 6.36 -6.78
C ALA A 243 11.47 5.16 -5.92
N LEU A 244 10.17 5.04 -5.60
CA LEU A 244 9.63 3.91 -4.85
C LEU A 244 9.95 2.57 -5.54
N PHE A 245 9.83 2.51 -6.86
CA PHE A 245 10.00 1.28 -7.64
C PHE A 245 11.47 0.92 -7.87
N ALA A 246 12.35 1.92 -7.85
CA ALA A 246 13.79 1.79 -8.08
C ALA A 246 14.61 1.72 -6.78
N LEU A 247 13.98 1.86 -5.61
CA LEU A 247 14.66 1.91 -4.31
C LEU A 247 15.49 0.62 -4.08
N PRO A 248 16.82 0.70 -3.91
CA PRO A 248 17.67 -0.48 -3.68
C PRO A 248 17.55 -1.02 -2.24
N SER A 249 17.23 -0.15 -1.30
CA SER A 249 16.91 -0.45 0.09
C SER A 249 16.14 0.74 0.67
N PHE A 250 15.42 0.54 1.77
CA PHE A 250 14.88 1.65 2.53
C PHE A 250 16.05 2.48 3.11
N PRO A 251 16.07 3.81 2.93
CA PRO A 251 17.21 4.62 3.33
C PRO A 251 17.30 4.69 4.85
N ASN A 252 18.51 4.57 5.39
CA ASN A 252 18.78 4.79 6.81
C ASN A 252 18.68 6.28 7.21
N ASP A 253 18.57 7.19 6.24
CA ASP A 253 18.31 8.60 6.47
C ASP A 253 17.41 9.13 5.36
N LEU A 254 16.11 9.16 5.64
CA LEU A 254 15.09 9.66 4.73
C LEU A 254 15.16 11.18 4.54
N LYS A 255 15.79 11.92 5.47
CA LYS A 255 15.91 13.39 5.38
C LYS A 255 16.99 13.83 4.41
N SER A 256 18.00 12.99 4.15
CA SER A 256 19.07 13.27 3.19
C SER A 256 18.79 12.73 1.79
N LEU A 257 17.56 12.25 1.52
CA LEU A 257 17.19 11.84 0.18
C LEU A 257 17.37 13.02 -0.80
N PRO A 258 18.17 12.84 -1.86
CA PRO A 258 18.49 13.94 -2.75
C PRO A 258 17.26 14.36 -3.54
N GLU A 259 17.11 15.67 -3.77
CA GLU A 259 15.93 16.29 -4.42
C GLU A 259 15.52 15.61 -5.74
N TYR A 260 16.48 15.11 -6.52
CA TYR A 260 16.19 14.41 -7.77
C TYR A 260 15.34 13.13 -7.57
N SER A 261 15.32 12.56 -6.36
CA SER A 261 14.47 11.41 -6.01
C SER A 261 12.98 11.72 -6.13
N PHE A 262 12.63 13.00 -6.11
CA PHE A 262 11.26 13.51 -6.17
C PHE A 262 10.95 14.24 -7.50
N SER A 263 11.93 14.31 -8.40
CA SER A 263 11.84 15.09 -9.65
C SER A 263 11.05 14.41 -10.78
N LYS A 264 10.76 13.10 -10.67
CA LYS A 264 10.06 12.33 -11.71
C LYS A 264 8.82 11.64 -11.18
N VAL A 265 7.66 12.06 -11.68
CA VAL A 265 6.44 11.27 -11.59
C VAL A 265 6.62 10.02 -12.45
N ALA A 266 6.24 8.85 -11.92
CA ALA A 266 6.33 7.62 -12.68
C ALA A 266 5.56 7.77 -14.00
N LEU A 267 6.26 7.63 -15.14
CA LEU A 267 5.69 7.73 -16.49
C LEU A 267 4.64 6.62 -16.77
N LYS A 268 4.62 5.59 -15.93
CA LYS A 268 3.73 4.44 -16.03
C LYS A 268 2.98 4.25 -14.71
N PRO A 269 1.67 3.97 -14.75
CA PRO A 269 0.88 3.77 -13.56
C PRO A 269 1.18 2.36 -13.00
N PHE A 270 2.10 2.24 -12.05
CA PHE A 270 2.43 0.97 -11.41
C PHE A 270 1.72 0.80 -10.06
N CYS A 271 1.33 -0.44 -9.74
CA CYS A 271 0.76 -0.77 -8.44
C CYS A 271 1.82 -0.70 -7.34
N LEU A 272 1.53 0.03 -6.25
CA LEU A 272 2.35 0.14 -5.04
C LEU A 272 2.82 -1.23 -4.48
N PHE A 273 1.96 -2.25 -4.52
CA PHE A 273 2.25 -3.53 -3.86
C PHE A 273 2.77 -4.61 -4.82
N CYS A 274 2.42 -4.53 -6.09
CA CYS A 274 2.76 -5.57 -7.07
C CYS A 274 3.79 -5.11 -8.10
N GLY A 275 4.07 -3.81 -8.22
CA GLY A 275 4.99 -3.26 -9.22
C GLY A 275 4.64 -3.65 -10.66
N ILE A 276 3.36 -3.94 -10.94
CA ILE A 276 2.83 -4.22 -12.28
C ILE A 276 1.99 -3.05 -12.77
N LEU A 277 1.79 -2.97 -14.09
CA LEU A 277 1.00 -1.91 -14.71
C LEU A 277 -0.46 -1.98 -14.25
N LEU A 278 -0.96 -0.87 -13.73
CA LEU A 278 -2.35 -0.65 -13.39
C LEU A 278 -3.19 -0.56 -14.66
N GLN A 279 -4.49 -0.75 -14.48
CA GLN A 279 -5.47 -0.71 -15.55
C GLN A 279 -6.55 0.30 -15.17
N ARG A 280 -7.16 0.93 -16.16
CA ARG A 280 -8.38 1.70 -15.98
C ARG A 280 -9.54 0.88 -16.50
N LYS A 281 -10.63 0.81 -15.74
CA LYS A 281 -11.90 0.39 -16.31
C LYS A 281 -12.38 1.53 -17.20
N GLN A 282 -12.23 1.40 -18.51
CA GLN A 282 -12.99 2.25 -19.41
C GLN A 282 -14.46 1.83 -19.32
N PRO A 283 -15.40 2.78 -19.24
CA PRO A 283 -16.80 2.47 -19.44
C PRO A 283 -16.99 1.75 -20.77
N GLU A 284 -17.79 0.69 -20.80
CA GLU A 284 -17.96 -0.16 -21.99
C GLU A 284 -18.41 0.63 -23.22
N PHE A 285 -19.11 1.76 -23.03
CA PHE A 285 -19.55 2.65 -24.12
C PHE A 285 -18.41 3.46 -24.78
N LEU A 286 -17.21 3.50 -24.21
CA LEU A 286 -16.02 4.12 -24.82
C LEU A 286 -15.11 3.10 -25.51
N LEU A 287 -15.42 1.80 -25.39
CA LEU A 287 -14.73 0.76 -26.14
C LEU A 287 -15.28 0.78 -27.57
N SER A 288 -14.53 1.36 -28.50
CA SER A 288 -14.80 1.23 -29.94
C SER A 288 -14.92 -0.25 -30.29
N ALA A 289 -16.00 -0.64 -30.98
CA ALA A 289 -16.19 -2.00 -31.48
C ALA A 289 -15.24 -2.37 -32.64
N SER A 290 -14.26 -1.53 -32.96
CA SER A 290 -13.29 -1.79 -34.02
C SER A 290 -12.07 -2.51 -33.45
N PRO A 291 -11.71 -3.70 -33.96
CA PRO A 291 -10.51 -4.40 -33.55
C PRO A 291 -9.26 -3.59 -33.97
N VAL A 292 -8.31 -3.49 -33.05
CA VAL A 292 -6.93 -3.03 -33.33
C VAL A 292 -6.16 -4.14 -34.02
#